data_AF-A0A9F2NR65-F1
#
_entry.id   AF-A0A9F2NR65-F1
#
_cell.length_a   1.000
_cell.length_b   1.000
_cell.length_c   1.000
_cell.angle_alpha   90.00
_cell.angle_beta   90.00
_cell.angle_gamma   90.00
#
_symmetry.space_group_name_H-M   'P 1'
#
loop_
_entity.id
_entity.type
_entity.pdbx_description
1 polymer ?
#
loop_
_entity_poly.entity_id
_entity_poly.type
_entity_poly.pdbx_seq_one_letter_code
_entity_poly.pdbx_strand_id
1 'polypeptide(L)'
;MFWGCSFEQRTPLRPPQGGSLCLGQADLEAKENSAFSSPRSPDTCTVMFLNWESCASVLTTGFLHPAPLQMAARKMLVLYGSQTGTAQDAAERLGREAKRRRFQCKVEALDNYQVANLIQEPLVVFVCATTGQGDPPDNMKNFWKFIFRKNLPPTSLCQMDYAVLGLGDSSYPKFNFIAKKLHRRLLQLGGSPLAPAALGDDQHDLGPDAVIDPWLLSLWEKILELYPLPSGLHVISPNILLPPKYTFQLLDEASGDLSVAPLQPEDASRDVPSEMNSFSAQMVSNRRVTSESHFQDVRLIEFDIAGSGIKYAAGDVVMIQPRNGLEEVHLFCSLLRLDPDACFMLRPTEAGTPLPAPLPQPFTVRHLVTHYLDITCVPRRSFFEFLSHFSPNELERSKLQEFSSAQGQEELYAYCNRPRRTILEVLCDFPHTTCAIPCDYLLDLIPRIRPRAFSIASSMLTHPNRIQILLAVVHYKTCLSKARRGLCSTWLASLSPQNGTAQVPLWVKKGMLKFPVEPGTPVVMIGPGTGVAVFRAAIQERVAQGKTGREDLCPAPYQREQGACVGPGEAQGGPDLPSRKCQADAGGSGRSTEVCLPVRRRPLCSRSGGVSCPLGTNPPLPS
;
A
#
# COMPACT_ATOMS: atom_id res chain seq x y z
N MET A 1 -9.53 9.87 -7.85
CA MET A 1 -9.30 8.81 -6.85
C MET A 1 -10.58 8.63 -6.08
N PHE A 2 -11.40 7.64 -6.44
CA PHE A 2 -12.58 7.28 -5.67
C PHE A 2 -12.26 5.97 -4.96
N TRP A 3 -12.12 6.01 -3.65
CA TRP A 3 -12.17 4.82 -2.82
C TRP A 3 -13.65 4.51 -2.60
N GLY A 4 -14.19 3.58 -3.39
CA GLY A 4 -15.48 2.96 -3.11
C GLY A 4 -15.29 1.80 -2.15
N CYS A 5 -15.93 1.83 -0.98
CA CYS A 5 -16.22 0.62 -0.23
C CYS A 5 -17.28 -0.16 -1.01
N SER A 6 -16.88 -1.18 -1.75
CA SER A 6 -17.82 -2.13 -2.35
C SER A 6 -18.26 -3.15 -1.29
N PHE A 7 -19.55 -3.15 -0.96
CA PHE A 7 -20.21 -4.22 -0.20
C PHE A 7 -20.72 -5.26 -1.20
N GLU A 8 -20.27 -6.52 -1.06
CA GLU A 8 -20.76 -7.66 -1.85
C GLU A 8 -22.18 -8.07 -1.41
N GLN A 9 -23.12 -8.12 -2.36
CA GLN A 9 -24.25 -9.04 -2.33
C GLN A 9 -24.03 -10.10 -3.42
N ARG A 10 -23.77 -11.34 -3.02
CA ARG A 10 -23.54 -12.48 -3.93
C ARG A 10 -24.87 -13.03 -4.42
N THR A 11 -25.06 -13.09 -5.74
CA THR A 11 -25.99 -14.01 -6.41
C THR A 11 -25.19 -14.81 -7.45
N PRO A 12 -25.37 -16.14 -7.55
CA PRO A 12 -24.55 -16.96 -8.45
C PRO A 12 -25.14 -16.99 -9.86
N LEU A 13 -24.35 -16.59 -10.85
CA LEU A 13 -24.62 -16.85 -12.27
C LEU A 13 -23.71 -18.00 -12.76
N ARG A 14 -24.33 -19.01 -13.37
CA ARG A 14 -23.67 -20.17 -14.00
C ARG A 14 -22.96 -19.76 -15.30
N PRO A 15 -21.86 -20.43 -15.70
CA PRO A 15 -21.18 -20.16 -16.97
C PRO A 15 -21.83 -20.94 -18.14
N PRO A 16 -21.77 -20.45 -19.39
CA PRO A 16 -21.96 -21.29 -20.56
C PRO A 16 -20.63 -21.90 -21.02
N GLN A 17 -20.75 -23.10 -21.58
CA GLN A 17 -19.71 -23.97 -22.08
C GLN A 17 -19.19 -23.53 -23.46
N GLY A 18 -17.92 -23.88 -23.73
CA GLY A 18 -17.50 -24.51 -25.00
C GLY A 18 -17.20 -23.60 -26.19
N GLY A 19 -15.91 -23.52 -26.55
CA GLY A 19 -15.45 -22.97 -27.83
C GLY A 19 -13.97 -23.24 -28.05
N SER A 20 -13.66 -24.43 -28.58
CA SER A 20 -12.33 -24.83 -29.08
C SER A 20 -11.97 -24.00 -30.32
N LEU A 21 -10.78 -23.39 -30.33
CA LEU A 21 -10.18 -22.84 -31.54
C LEU A 21 -8.70 -23.24 -31.59
N CYS A 22 -8.42 -24.08 -32.58
CA CYS A 22 -7.10 -24.50 -33.02
C CYS A 22 -6.33 -23.30 -33.59
N LEU A 23 -5.06 -23.13 -33.19
CA LEU A 23 -4.12 -22.25 -33.86
C LEU A 23 -2.98 -23.10 -34.43
N GLY A 24 -2.91 -23.13 -35.76
CA GLY A 24 -1.89 -23.80 -36.53
C GLY A 24 -0.55 -23.06 -36.48
N GLN A 25 0.51 -23.84 -36.47
CA GLN A 25 1.89 -23.43 -36.73
C GLN A 25 2.01 -22.83 -38.14
N ALA A 26 2.80 -21.77 -38.25
CA ALA A 26 3.45 -21.39 -39.50
C ALA A 26 4.88 -20.97 -39.17
N ASP A 27 5.80 -21.91 -39.44
CA ASP A 27 7.23 -21.68 -39.64
C ASP A 27 7.42 -20.76 -40.85
N LEU A 28 8.34 -19.80 -40.74
CA LEU A 28 8.93 -19.14 -41.91
C LEU A 28 10.39 -18.84 -41.61
N GLU A 29 11.22 -19.73 -42.13
CA GLU A 29 12.67 -19.67 -42.20
C GLU A 29 13.18 -18.50 -43.05
N ALA A 30 14.38 -18.07 -42.66
CA ALA A 30 15.21 -17.09 -43.32
C ALA A 30 15.64 -17.51 -44.74
N LYS A 31 15.78 -16.53 -45.63
CA LYS A 31 16.61 -16.59 -46.83
C LYS A 31 17.53 -15.38 -46.87
N GLU A 32 18.79 -15.59 -46.48
CA GLU A 32 19.93 -14.79 -46.94
C GLU A 32 20.39 -15.32 -48.31
N ASN A 33 20.82 -14.42 -49.19
CA ASN A 33 21.85 -14.71 -50.19
C ASN A 33 22.53 -13.43 -50.69
N SER A 34 23.79 -13.26 -50.24
CA SER A 34 25.03 -12.98 -50.99
C SER A 34 25.09 -11.87 -52.05
N ALA A 35 26.02 -10.91 -51.88
CA ALA A 35 27.37 -10.92 -52.48
C ALA A 35 27.94 -9.51 -52.80
N PHE A 36 29.28 -9.44 -52.88
CA PHE A 36 30.25 -8.36 -53.23
C PHE A 36 30.97 -7.73 -52.02
N SER A 37 32.30 -7.63 -51.93
CA SER A 37 33.47 -8.16 -52.66
C SER A 37 34.73 -7.75 -51.87
N SER A 38 35.76 -8.59 -51.82
CA SER A 38 37.10 -8.27 -51.26
C SER A 38 38.11 -8.06 -52.41
N PRO A 39 39.34 -7.55 -52.18
CA PRO A 39 40.43 -8.42 -51.69
C PRO A 39 41.44 -7.76 -50.71
N ARG A 40 42.13 -8.63 -49.96
CA ARG A 40 43.32 -8.36 -49.11
C ARG A 40 44.63 -8.59 -49.87
N SER A 41 45.71 -7.95 -49.43
CA SER A 41 47.06 -8.54 -49.34
C SER A 41 47.93 -7.71 -48.35
N PRO A 42 49.09 -8.21 -47.84
CA PRO A 42 49.45 -8.22 -46.42
C PRO A 42 50.62 -7.29 -46.06
N ASP A 43 50.98 -7.14 -44.77
CA ASP A 43 52.39 -7.12 -44.34
C ASP A 43 52.63 -7.14 -42.81
N THR A 44 53.47 -8.09 -42.42
CA THR A 44 54.49 -8.14 -41.34
C THR A 44 54.15 -7.91 -39.86
N CYS A 45 54.25 -9.02 -39.11
CA CYS A 45 54.59 -9.09 -37.68
C CYS A 45 56.10 -8.85 -37.46
N THR A 46 56.44 -8.07 -36.44
CA THR A 46 57.79 -8.03 -35.85
C THR A 46 57.72 -8.50 -34.40
N VAL A 47 58.41 -9.63 -34.14
CA VAL A 47 58.64 -10.24 -32.85
C VAL A 47 59.91 -9.62 -32.26
N MET A 48 59.85 -9.10 -31.02
CA MET A 48 61.06 -8.80 -30.24
C MET A 48 61.27 -9.88 -29.19
N PHE A 49 62.36 -10.62 -29.36
CA PHE A 49 62.99 -11.48 -28.35
C PHE A 49 63.75 -10.62 -27.34
N LEU A 50 63.57 -10.89 -26.04
CA LEU A 50 64.61 -10.61 -25.03
C LEU A 50 64.76 -11.81 -24.09
N ASN A 51 66.03 -12.12 -23.84
CA ASN A 51 66.58 -13.37 -23.35
C ASN A 51 66.25 -13.70 -21.89
N TRP A 52 66.08 -15.00 -21.67
CA TRP A 52 66.19 -15.73 -20.43
C TRP A 52 67.68 -16.04 -20.17
N GLU A 53 68.24 -15.54 -19.06
CA GLU A 53 69.42 -16.00 -18.28
C GLU A 53 70.19 -14.83 -17.65
N SER A 54 69.95 -14.56 -16.36
CA SER A 54 71.02 -14.46 -15.36
C SER A 54 70.51 -14.12 -13.96
N CYS A 55 71.12 -14.81 -13.00
CA CYS A 55 71.28 -14.47 -11.59
C CYS A 55 70.08 -14.65 -10.66
N ALA A 56 69.86 -15.93 -10.35
CA ALA A 56 69.55 -16.35 -8.99
C ALA A 56 70.68 -15.93 -8.03
N SER A 57 70.38 -15.07 -7.05
CA SER A 57 70.94 -15.16 -5.70
C SER A 57 70.21 -14.21 -4.76
N VAL A 58 69.66 -14.77 -3.70
CA VAL A 58 69.29 -14.21 -2.38
C VAL A 58 67.88 -14.68 -2.01
N LEU A 59 67.83 -15.90 -1.45
CA LEU A 59 66.72 -16.39 -0.66
C LEU A 59 66.96 -15.94 0.80
N THR A 60 66.12 -15.04 1.29
CA THR A 60 65.81 -14.95 2.73
C THR A 60 64.44 -14.33 2.93
N THR A 61 63.47 -15.21 3.19
CA THR A 61 62.32 -15.05 4.10
C THR A 61 61.63 -13.68 4.19
N GLY A 62 60.44 -13.63 3.58
CA GLY A 62 59.39 -12.68 3.91
C GLY A 62 58.08 -13.16 3.31
N PHE A 63 57.28 -13.91 4.09
CA PHE A 63 55.89 -14.23 3.72
C PHE A 63 55.10 -12.91 3.67
N LEU A 64 55.03 -12.30 2.49
CA LEU A 64 53.97 -11.36 2.17
C LEU A 64 52.68 -12.17 2.07
N HIS A 65 51.80 -11.99 3.06
CA HIS A 65 50.39 -12.33 2.88
C HIS A 65 49.93 -11.71 1.56
N PRO A 66 49.32 -12.47 0.63
CA PRO A 66 48.62 -11.85 -0.47
C PRO A 66 47.54 -10.95 0.15
N ALA A 67 47.57 -9.66 -0.19
CA ALA A 67 46.47 -8.76 0.09
C ALA A 67 45.17 -9.44 -0.39
N PRO A 68 44.07 -9.39 0.38
CA PRO A 68 42.84 -10.03 -0.04
C PRO A 68 42.47 -9.50 -1.43
N LEU A 69 42.36 -10.41 -2.40
CA LEU A 69 41.83 -10.13 -3.72
C LEU A 69 40.52 -9.36 -3.50
N GLN A 70 40.53 -8.07 -3.83
CA GLN A 70 39.38 -7.21 -3.72
C GLN A 70 38.38 -7.70 -4.77
N MET A 71 37.57 -8.67 -4.39
CA MET A 71 36.52 -9.21 -5.23
C MET A 71 35.64 -8.05 -5.65
N ALA A 72 35.49 -7.85 -6.96
CA ALA A 72 34.51 -6.92 -7.49
C ALA A 72 33.16 -7.23 -6.82
N ALA A 73 32.63 -6.25 -6.09
CA ALA A 73 31.45 -6.46 -5.27
C ALA A 73 30.28 -6.94 -6.15
N ARG A 74 29.62 -8.02 -5.74
CA ARG A 74 28.36 -8.48 -6.35
C ARG A 74 27.27 -7.47 -6.00
N LYS A 75 27.07 -6.47 -6.86
CA LYS A 75 26.10 -5.40 -6.64
C LYS A 75 24.74 -5.79 -7.23
N MET A 76 23.68 -5.43 -6.52
CA MET A 76 22.30 -5.56 -6.98
C MET A 76 21.52 -4.31 -6.57
N LEU A 77 20.73 -3.78 -7.48
CA LEU A 77 19.85 -2.66 -7.19
C LEU A 77 18.39 -3.14 -7.23
N VAL A 78 17.61 -2.76 -6.22
CA VAL A 78 16.16 -2.98 -6.20
C VAL A 78 15.48 -1.62 -6.16
N LEU A 79 14.70 -1.31 -7.20
CA LEU A 79 13.99 -0.04 -7.30
C LEU A 79 12.49 -0.26 -7.19
N TYR A 80 11.79 0.58 -6.41
CA TYR A 80 10.34 0.43 -6.22
C TYR A 80 9.51 1.68 -6.50
N GLY A 81 8.33 1.44 -7.08
CA GLY A 81 7.24 2.40 -7.21
C GLY A 81 6.04 1.93 -6.39
N SER A 82 5.66 2.69 -5.36
CA SER A 82 4.69 2.28 -4.34
C SER A 82 3.83 3.44 -3.85
N GLN A 83 2.50 3.26 -3.85
CA GLN A 83 1.58 4.26 -3.31
C GLN A 83 1.24 3.99 -1.83
N THR A 84 0.97 2.73 -1.48
CA THR A 84 0.48 2.29 -0.16
C THR A 84 1.45 1.37 0.58
N GLY A 85 2.61 1.06 -0.01
CA GLY A 85 3.71 0.37 0.66
C GLY A 85 3.90 -1.07 0.23
N THR A 86 2.98 -1.63 -0.54
CA THR A 86 3.07 -3.06 -0.92
C THR A 86 4.27 -3.34 -1.81
N ALA A 87 4.53 -2.49 -2.80
CA ALA A 87 5.74 -2.62 -3.61
C ALA A 87 7.02 -2.34 -2.83
N GLN A 88 6.96 -1.50 -1.79
CA GLN A 88 8.12 -1.21 -0.96
C GLN A 88 8.46 -2.41 -0.09
N ASP A 89 7.47 -3.03 0.56
CA ASP A 89 7.67 -4.22 1.38
C ASP A 89 8.21 -5.41 0.57
N ALA A 90 7.65 -5.65 -0.62
CA ALA A 90 8.15 -6.67 -1.54
C ALA A 90 9.59 -6.38 -2.02
N ALA A 91 9.93 -5.11 -2.25
CA ALA A 91 11.29 -4.69 -2.60
C ALA A 91 12.28 -4.86 -1.45
N GLU A 92 11.88 -4.54 -0.22
CA GLU A 92 12.71 -4.76 0.98
C GLU A 92 12.90 -6.26 1.24
N ARG A 93 11.90 -7.11 0.98
CA ARG A 93 12.04 -8.58 0.99
C ARG A 93 13.09 -9.05 -0.01
N LEU A 94 12.99 -8.60 -1.27
CA LEU A 94 14.00 -8.86 -2.31
C LEU A 94 15.40 -8.42 -1.86
N GLY A 95 15.51 -7.25 -1.24
CA GLY A 95 16.76 -6.72 -0.68
C GLY A 95 17.36 -7.63 0.39
N ARG A 96 16.55 -8.11 1.34
CA ARG A 96 16.99 -9.09 2.35
C ARG A 96 17.43 -10.39 1.70
N GLU A 97 16.67 -10.91 0.75
CA GLU A 97 16.99 -12.14 0.01
C GLU A 97 18.29 -12.00 -0.81
N ALA A 98 18.57 -10.82 -1.36
CA ALA A 98 19.82 -10.48 -2.03
C ALA A 98 21.01 -10.46 -1.05
N LYS A 99 20.86 -9.80 0.11
CA LYS A 99 21.87 -9.78 1.18
C LYS A 99 22.19 -11.19 1.67
N ARG A 100 21.17 -12.05 1.85
CA ARG A 100 21.36 -13.48 2.19
C ARG A 100 22.22 -14.21 1.17
N ARG A 101 22.07 -13.86 -0.11
CA ARG A 101 22.86 -14.41 -1.22
C ARG A 101 24.17 -13.65 -1.48
N ARG A 102 24.66 -12.86 -0.52
CA ARG A 102 25.94 -12.14 -0.55
C ARG A 102 26.03 -11.07 -1.66
N PHE A 103 24.90 -10.47 -2.02
CA PHE A 103 24.91 -9.24 -2.81
C PHE A 103 25.04 -8.01 -1.91
N GLN A 104 25.81 -7.03 -2.36
CA GLN A 104 25.69 -5.65 -1.89
C GLN A 104 24.44 -5.06 -2.53
N CYS A 105 23.33 -5.10 -1.79
CA CYS A 105 22.02 -4.72 -2.31
C CYS A 105 21.57 -3.36 -1.80
N LYS A 106 21.21 -2.46 -2.72
CA LYS A 106 20.56 -1.19 -2.40
C LYS A 106 19.08 -1.28 -2.75
N VAL A 107 18.20 -0.86 -1.83
CA VAL A 107 16.74 -0.80 -2.06
C VAL A 107 16.29 0.64 -1.99
N GLU A 108 15.76 1.19 -3.08
CA GLU A 108 15.37 2.61 -3.15
C GLU A 108 14.07 2.86 -3.91
N ALA A 109 13.36 3.93 -3.51
CA ALA A 109 12.26 4.45 -4.29
C ALA A 109 12.77 4.97 -5.65
N LEU A 110 12.00 4.76 -6.71
CA LEU A 110 12.39 5.15 -8.07
C LEU A 110 12.69 6.64 -8.23
N ASP A 111 11.98 7.52 -7.51
CA ASP A 111 12.24 8.97 -7.57
C ASP A 111 13.42 9.43 -6.69
N ASN A 112 13.96 8.57 -5.82
CA ASN A 112 15.19 8.86 -5.07
C ASN A 112 16.45 8.45 -5.86
N TYR A 113 16.29 7.59 -6.87
CA TYR A 113 17.40 7.11 -7.69
C TYR A 113 17.56 7.96 -8.96
N GLN A 114 18.78 8.37 -9.27
CA GLN A 114 19.07 9.13 -10.47
C GLN A 114 19.07 8.21 -11.71
N VAL A 115 18.00 8.28 -12.51
CA VAL A 115 17.74 7.39 -13.66
C VAL A 115 18.91 7.29 -14.65
N ALA A 116 19.70 8.37 -14.81
CA ALA A 116 20.86 8.38 -15.69
C ALA A 116 21.95 7.38 -15.26
N ASN A 117 22.00 7.01 -13.98
CA ASN A 117 23.00 6.09 -13.43
C ASN A 117 22.66 4.62 -13.73
N LEU A 118 21.45 4.30 -14.20
CA LEU A 118 21.06 2.92 -14.57
C LEU A 118 22.01 2.28 -15.59
N ILE A 119 22.64 3.09 -16.44
CA ILE A 119 23.59 2.60 -17.45
C ILE A 119 24.82 1.92 -16.81
N GLN A 120 25.06 2.16 -15.53
CA GLN A 120 26.19 1.62 -14.76
C GLN A 120 25.77 0.42 -13.89
N GLU A 121 24.48 0.08 -13.84
CA GLU A 121 23.95 -0.96 -12.97
C GLU A 121 23.82 -2.28 -13.74
N PRO A 122 24.62 -3.32 -13.41
CA PRO A 122 24.60 -4.58 -14.13
C PRO A 122 23.35 -5.42 -13.83
N LEU A 123 22.78 -5.31 -12.63
CA LEU A 123 21.65 -6.12 -12.17
C LEU A 123 20.63 -5.27 -11.41
N VAL A 124 19.43 -5.13 -11.99
CA VAL A 124 18.35 -4.31 -11.41
C VAL A 124 17.02 -5.04 -11.36
N VAL A 125 16.39 -5.09 -10.19
CA VAL A 125 15.02 -5.60 -10.03
C VAL A 125 14.06 -4.44 -9.75
N PHE A 126 13.02 -4.31 -10.58
CA PHE A 126 12.01 -3.28 -10.46
C PHE A 126 10.74 -3.84 -9.82
N VAL A 127 10.24 -3.19 -8.76
CA VAL A 127 8.99 -3.57 -8.08
C VAL A 127 7.98 -2.42 -8.19
N CYS A 128 6.98 -2.54 -9.05
CA CYS A 128 6.11 -1.43 -9.40
C CYS A 128 4.63 -1.76 -9.16
N ALA A 129 3.98 -0.97 -8.31
CA ALA A 129 2.53 -0.95 -8.23
C ALA A 129 1.91 -0.21 -9.42
N THR A 130 0.66 -0.54 -9.76
CA THR A 130 -0.19 0.26 -10.65
C THR A 130 -1.22 1.03 -9.80
N THR A 131 -1.45 2.30 -10.10
CA THR A 131 -2.41 3.15 -9.37
C THR A 131 -3.46 3.75 -10.30
N GLY A 132 -4.51 4.34 -9.73
CA GLY A 132 -5.47 5.14 -10.48
C GLY A 132 -6.07 4.38 -11.66
N GLN A 133 -5.99 4.97 -12.85
CA GLN A 133 -6.48 4.37 -14.10
C GLN A 133 -5.28 3.92 -14.96
N GLY A 134 -4.41 3.09 -14.37
CA GLY A 134 -3.18 2.63 -15.00
C GLY A 134 -2.04 3.65 -14.94
N ASP A 135 -1.98 4.43 -13.87
CA ASP A 135 -1.01 5.49 -13.63
C ASP A 135 0.14 5.00 -12.73
N PRO A 136 1.37 5.50 -12.92
CA PRO A 136 2.47 5.19 -12.04
C PRO A 136 2.23 5.80 -10.64
N PRO A 137 2.60 5.09 -9.55
CA PRO A 137 2.73 5.63 -8.21
C PRO A 137 3.45 6.98 -8.17
N ASP A 138 3.10 7.81 -7.19
CA ASP A 138 3.67 9.15 -7.06
C ASP A 138 5.21 9.13 -6.99
N ASN A 139 5.78 8.18 -6.24
CA ASN A 139 7.22 8.04 -6.01
C ASN A 139 8.00 7.39 -7.17
N MET A 140 7.42 7.33 -8.37
CA MET A 140 8.12 6.93 -9.60
C MET A 140 7.76 7.80 -10.80
N LYS A 141 7.08 8.94 -10.61
CA LYS A 141 6.59 9.77 -11.72
C LYS A 141 7.74 10.41 -12.48
N ASN A 142 8.82 10.80 -11.81
CA ASN A 142 9.97 11.42 -12.46
C ASN A 142 10.76 10.38 -13.25
N PHE A 143 10.99 9.22 -12.64
CA PHE A 143 11.55 8.05 -13.32
C PHE A 143 10.75 7.71 -14.59
N TRP A 144 9.43 7.60 -14.46
CA TRP A 144 8.53 7.23 -15.55
C TRP A 144 8.61 8.21 -16.72
N LYS A 145 8.61 9.51 -16.45
CA LYS A 145 8.77 10.54 -17.50
C LYS A 145 10.12 10.43 -18.21
N PHE A 146 11.19 10.15 -17.47
CA PHE A 146 12.54 10.06 -18.03
C PHE A 146 12.71 8.82 -18.91
N ILE A 147 12.40 7.63 -18.41
CA ILE A 147 12.69 6.36 -19.10
C ILE A 147 11.88 6.20 -20.40
N PHE A 148 10.74 6.88 -20.51
CA PHE A 148 9.89 6.90 -21.71
C PHE A 148 10.22 8.04 -22.70
N ARG A 149 11.29 8.81 -22.49
CA ARG A 149 11.76 9.77 -23.49
C ARG A 149 12.13 9.08 -24.79
N LYS A 150 11.63 9.58 -25.91
CA LYS A 150 11.79 8.97 -27.25
C LYS A 150 13.22 9.01 -27.79
N ASN A 151 14.06 9.93 -27.28
CA ASN A 151 15.43 10.15 -27.74
C ASN A 151 16.49 9.32 -26.99
N LEU A 152 16.09 8.43 -26.09
CA LEU A 152 17.03 7.52 -25.43
C LEU A 152 17.52 6.46 -26.44
N PRO A 153 18.84 6.26 -26.60
CA PRO A 153 19.38 5.23 -27.47
C PRO A 153 18.86 3.82 -27.11
N PRO A 154 18.59 2.95 -28.10
CA PRO A 154 18.10 1.58 -27.86
C PRO A 154 19.13 0.67 -27.20
N THR A 155 20.37 1.13 -27.06
CA THR A 155 21.47 0.43 -26.38
C THR A 155 21.76 0.99 -24.99
N SER A 156 20.95 1.96 -24.50
CA SER A 156 21.23 2.67 -23.25
C SER A 156 21.43 1.73 -22.06
N LEU A 157 20.73 0.59 -22.04
CA LEU A 157 20.73 -0.38 -20.95
C LEU A 157 21.25 -1.75 -21.40
N CYS A 158 22.08 -1.80 -22.46
CA CYS A 158 22.58 -3.07 -23.02
C CYS A 158 23.44 -3.92 -22.07
N GLN A 159 23.93 -3.34 -20.98
CA GLN A 159 24.74 -4.02 -19.96
C GLN A 159 23.92 -4.47 -18.74
N MET A 160 22.62 -4.20 -18.72
CA MET A 160 21.77 -4.42 -17.55
C MET A 160 20.94 -5.69 -17.73
N ASP A 161 21.18 -6.66 -16.84
CA ASP A 161 20.22 -7.71 -16.54
C ASP A 161 19.13 -7.18 -15.62
N TYR A 162 17.86 -7.50 -15.91
CA TYR A 162 16.76 -6.99 -15.13
C TYR A 162 15.59 -7.96 -14.94
N ALA A 163 14.81 -7.70 -13.89
CA ALA A 163 13.53 -8.34 -13.68
C ALA A 163 12.48 -7.30 -13.24
N VAL A 164 11.20 -7.57 -13.51
CA VAL A 164 10.10 -6.68 -13.14
C VAL A 164 9.02 -7.46 -12.40
N LEU A 165 8.75 -7.05 -11.16
CA LEU A 165 7.61 -7.47 -10.38
C LEU A 165 6.55 -6.36 -10.39
N GLY A 166 5.38 -6.68 -10.93
CA GLY A 166 4.19 -5.85 -10.89
C GLY A 166 3.28 -6.20 -9.72
N LEU A 167 2.72 -5.18 -9.09
CA LEU A 167 1.59 -5.33 -8.17
C LEU A 167 0.38 -4.59 -8.74
N GLY A 168 -0.70 -5.32 -8.94
CA GLY A 168 -1.94 -4.80 -9.50
C GLY A 168 -3.16 -5.47 -8.91
N ASP A 169 -4.31 -5.11 -9.46
CA ASP A 169 -5.62 -5.62 -9.05
C ASP A 169 -6.40 -5.92 -10.34
N SER A 170 -6.77 -7.18 -10.56
CA SER A 170 -7.43 -7.64 -11.78
C SER A 170 -8.87 -7.15 -11.94
N SER A 171 -9.48 -6.57 -10.89
CA SER A 171 -10.77 -5.87 -11.00
C SER A 171 -10.66 -4.57 -11.81
N TYR A 172 -9.44 -4.03 -11.98
CA TYR A 172 -9.19 -2.84 -12.78
C TYR A 172 -8.86 -3.21 -14.24
N PRO A 173 -9.44 -2.52 -15.24
CA PRO A 173 -9.18 -2.81 -16.66
C PRO A 173 -7.70 -2.77 -17.06
N LYS A 174 -6.90 -1.93 -16.38
CA LYS A 174 -5.46 -1.77 -16.62
C LYS A 174 -4.62 -2.57 -15.62
N PHE A 175 -4.95 -3.85 -15.46
CA PHE A 175 -4.23 -4.78 -14.59
C PHE A 175 -2.72 -4.82 -14.88
N ASN A 176 -1.92 -4.49 -13.86
CA ASN A 176 -0.45 -4.44 -13.90
C ASN A 176 0.14 -3.61 -15.06
N PHE A 177 -0.57 -2.58 -15.52
CA PHE A 177 -0.18 -1.81 -16.70
C PHE A 177 1.21 -1.18 -16.60
N ILE A 178 1.60 -0.71 -15.41
CA ILE A 178 2.90 -0.07 -15.18
C ILE A 178 4.05 -1.07 -15.35
N ALA A 179 3.97 -2.23 -14.71
CA ALA A 179 4.97 -3.28 -14.84
C ALA A 179 5.10 -3.80 -16.28
N LYS A 180 3.97 -4.08 -16.94
CA LYS A 180 3.94 -4.54 -18.35
C LYS A 180 4.56 -3.53 -19.32
N LYS A 181 4.33 -2.23 -19.09
CA LYS A 181 4.94 -1.17 -19.92
C LYS A 181 6.42 -0.99 -19.60
N LEU A 182 6.80 -0.99 -18.32
CA LEU A 182 8.18 -0.85 -17.91
C LEU A 182 9.03 -2.00 -18.46
N HIS A 183 8.60 -3.24 -18.28
CA HIS A 183 9.30 -4.41 -18.79
C HIS A 183 9.59 -4.32 -20.30
N ARG A 184 8.58 -3.97 -21.10
CA ARG A 184 8.78 -3.76 -22.55
C ARG A 184 9.72 -2.61 -22.86
N ARG A 185 9.66 -1.52 -22.09
CA ARG A 185 10.50 -0.35 -22.31
C ARG A 185 11.97 -0.64 -21.99
N LEU A 186 12.26 -1.40 -20.93
CA LEU A 186 13.61 -1.81 -20.58
C LEU A 186 14.23 -2.70 -21.67
N LEU A 187 13.45 -3.65 -22.20
CA LEU A 187 13.84 -4.47 -23.35
C LEU A 187 14.15 -3.61 -24.59
N GLN A 188 13.30 -2.62 -24.91
CA GLN A 188 13.52 -1.68 -26.02
C GLN A 188 14.77 -0.80 -25.86
N LEU A 189 15.27 -0.64 -24.64
CA LEU A 189 16.49 0.11 -24.33
C LEU A 189 17.72 -0.81 -24.22
N GLY A 190 17.58 -2.09 -24.59
CA GLY A 190 18.67 -3.05 -24.68
C GLY A 190 18.86 -3.91 -23.44
N GLY A 191 18.05 -3.72 -22.39
CA GLY A 191 18.14 -4.54 -21.17
C GLY A 191 17.86 -6.02 -21.45
N SER A 192 18.54 -6.88 -20.70
CA SER A 192 18.41 -8.34 -20.76
C SER A 192 17.42 -8.83 -19.68
N PRO A 193 16.22 -9.32 -20.04
CA PRO A 193 15.25 -9.79 -19.06
C PRO A 193 15.64 -11.16 -18.50
N LEU A 194 15.77 -11.25 -17.17
CA LEU A 194 16.07 -12.51 -16.45
C LEU A 194 14.86 -13.43 -16.36
N ALA A 195 13.66 -12.85 -16.34
CA ALA A 195 12.40 -13.58 -16.28
C ALA A 195 11.28 -12.74 -16.93
N PRO A 196 10.16 -13.36 -17.33
CA PRO A 196 8.93 -12.63 -17.64
C PRO A 196 8.52 -11.72 -16.48
N ALA A 197 7.84 -10.62 -16.81
CA ALA A 197 7.30 -9.75 -15.77
C ALA A 197 6.30 -10.52 -14.88
N ALA A 198 6.57 -10.59 -13.58
CA ALA A 198 5.62 -11.11 -12.60
C ALA A 198 4.46 -10.14 -12.43
N LEU A 199 3.24 -10.65 -12.38
CA LEU A 199 2.01 -9.84 -12.31
C LEU A 199 1.21 -10.25 -11.07
N GLY A 200 1.63 -9.78 -9.89
CA GLY A 200 0.91 -10.02 -8.64
C GLY A 200 -0.48 -9.38 -8.67
N ASP A 201 -1.46 -10.10 -8.12
CA ASP A 201 -2.87 -9.71 -8.10
C ASP A 201 -3.42 -9.62 -6.68
N ASP A 202 -3.90 -8.45 -6.29
CA ASP A 202 -4.52 -8.19 -4.99
C ASP A 202 -5.90 -8.89 -4.85
N GLN A 203 -6.52 -9.32 -5.96
CA GLN A 203 -7.79 -10.05 -5.96
C GLN A 203 -7.64 -11.56 -5.79
N HIS A 204 -6.41 -12.09 -5.87
CA HIS A 204 -6.18 -13.51 -5.65
C HIS A 204 -6.45 -13.86 -4.17
N ASP A 205 -6.96 -15.06 -3.86
CA ASP A 205 -7.29 -15.46 -2.48
C ASP A 205 -6.07 -15.39 -1.53
N LEU A 206 -4.91 -15.73 -2.08
CA LEU A 206 -3.60 -15.63 -1.42
C LEU A 206 -2.89 -14.28 -1.64
N GLY A 207 -3.57 -13.33 -2.26
CA GLY A 207 -3.03 -12.03 -2.65
C GLY A 207 -1.88 -12.12 -3.67
N PRO A 208 -1.03 -11.07 -3.76
CA PRO A 208 0.02 -11.01 -4.76
C PRO A 208 1.12 -12.06 -4.57
N ASP A 209 1.25 -12.62 -3.35
CA ASP A 209 2.28 -13.61 -3.03
C ASP A 209 2.11 -14.93 -3.80
N ALA A 210 0.89 -15.24 -4.29
CA ALA A 210 0.63 -16.38 -5.17
C ALA A 210 1.51 -16.35 -6.44
N VAL A 211 1.87 -15.16 -6.90
CA VAL A 211 2.78 -14.97 -8.05
C VAL A 211 4.20 -14.70 -7.57
N ILE A 212 4.38 -13.92 -6.49
CA ILE A 212 5.71 -13.52 -6.02
C ILE A 212 6.54 -14.73 -5.58
N ASP A 213 6.00 -15.63 -4.77
CA ASP A 213 6.76 -16.75 -4.21
C ASP A 213 7.35 -17.68 -5.29
N PRO A 214 6.57 -18.25 -6.23
CA PRO A 214 7.14 -19.09 -7.28
C PRO A 214 8.05 -18.29 -8.23
N TRP A 215 7.74 -17.03 -8.50
CA TRP A 215 8.58 -16.18 -9.34
C TRP A 215 9.95 -15.91 -8.70
N LEU A 216 10.01 -15.65 -7.38
CA LEU A 216 11.26 -15.45 -6.66
C LEU A 216 12.16 -16.68 -6.74
N LEU A 217 11.60 -17.89 -6.62
CA LEU A 217 12.37 -19.13 -6.77
C LEU A 217 13.06 -19.17 -8.14
N SER A 218 12.29 -19.00 -9.22
CA SER A 218 12.82 -19.01 -10.60
C SER A 218 13.83 -17.88 -10.86
N LEU A 219 13.58 -16.69 -10.30
CA LEU A 219 14.47 -15.54 -10.45
C LEU A 219 15.82 -15.79 -9.78
N TRP A 220 15.82 -16.33 -8.55
CA TRP A 220 17.06 -16.59 -7.83
C TRP A 220 17.87 -17.72 -8.44
N GLU A 221 17.24 -18.75 -8.97
CA GLU A 221 17.92 -19.78 -9.77
C GLU A 221 18.68 -19.13 -10.94
N LYS A 222 18.00 -18.28 -11.72
CA LYS A 222 18.62 -17.58 -12.86
C LYS A 222 19.72 -16.60 -12.45
N ILE A 223 19.51 -15.83 -11.38
CA ILE A 223 20.51 -14.89 -10.88
C ILE A 223 21.75 -15.65 -10.39
N LEU A 224 21.61 -16.77 -9.70
CA LEU A 224 22.76 -17.53 -9.21
C LEU A 224 23.52 -18.27 -10.33
N GLU A 225 22.86 -18.60 -11.43
CA GLU A 225 23.51 -19.11 -12.65
C GLU A 225 24.43 -18.06 -13.29
N LEU A 226 23.94 -16.82 -13.45
CA LEU A 226 24.67 -15.73 -14.11
C LEU A 226 25.65 -15.00 -13.17
N TYR A 227 25.32 -14.93 -11.89
CA TYR A 227 26.06 -14.26 -10.84
C TYR A 227 26.32 -15.26 -9.71
N PRO A 228 27.23 -16.24 -9.87
CA PRO A 228 27.47 -17.27 -8.87
C PRO A 228 28.01 -16.68 -7.55
N LEU A 229 27.84 -17.45 -6.47
CA LEU A 229 28.41 -17.08 -5.17
C LEU A 229 29.95 -17.05 -5.24
N PRO A 230 30.60 -16.14 -4.48
CA PRO A 230 32.04 -16.20 -4.26
C PRO A 230 32.49 -17.57 -3.76
N SER A 231 33.65 -18.02 -4.21
CA SER A 231 34.23 -19.30 -3.78
C SER A 231 34.33 -19.38 -2.25
N GLY A 232 33.83 -20.47 -1.67
CA GLY A 232 33.84 -20.71 -0.22
C GLY A 232 32.73 -20.00 0.57
N LEU A 233 31.85 -19.21 -0.08
CA LEU A 233 30.69 -18.63 0.58
C LEU A 233 29.41 -19.38 0.25
N HIS A 234 28.55 -19.53 1.26
CA HIS A 234 27.20 -20.07 1.14
C HIS A 234 26.14 -18.99 1.36
N VAL A 235 24.92 -19.27 0.87
CA VAL A 235 23.73 -18.47 1.17
C VAL A 235 23.50 -18.46 2.68
N ILE A 236 23.27 -17.28 3.25
CA ILE A 236 22.92 -17.12 4.66
C ILE A 236 21.55 -17.76 4.90
N SER A 237 21.50 -18.69 5.85
CA SER A 237 20.26 -19.39 6.24
C SER A 237 19.13 -18.41 6.54
N PRO A 238 17.88 -18.66 6.10
CA PRO A 238 16.71 -17.87 6.46
C PRO A 238 16.55 -17.66 7.97
N ASN A 239 16.99 -18.62 8.79
CA ASN A 239 16.88 -18.58 10.25
C ASN A 239 17.83 -17.57 10.94
N ILE A 240 18.83 -17.06 10.21
CA ILE A 240 19.75 -16.05 10.72
C ILE A 240 19.11 -14.67 10.52
N LEU A 241 19.00 -13.91 11.59
CA LEU A 241 18.57 -12.51 11.54
C LEU A 241 19.66 -11.65 10.89
N LEU A 242 19.31 -10.91 9.85
CA LEU A 242 20.21 -9.93 9.23
C LEU A 242 20.30 -8.67 10.11
N PRO A 243 21.43 -7.94 10.11
CA PRO A 243 21.55 -6.67 10.84
C PRO A 243 20.43 -5.66 10.51
N PRO A 244 20.03 -4.82 11.47
CA PRO A 244 19.00 -3.82 11.24
C PRO A 244 19.50 -2.73 10.29
N LYS A 245 18.59 -2.00 9.65
CA LYS A 245 18.97 -0.91 8.72
C LYS A 245 19.54 0.30 9.46
N TYR A 246 19.09 0.50 10.69
CA TYR A 246 19.51 1.59 11.56
C TYR A 246 19.77 1.09 12.98
N THR A 247 20.59 1.83 13.73
CA THR A 247 20.83 1.61 15.16
C THR A 247 20.40 2.84 15.95
N PHE A 248 19.79 2.63 17.10
CA PHE A 248 19.30 3.66 18.01
C PHE A 248 20.35 3.88 19.10
N GLN A 249 21.00 5.05 19.08
CA GLN A 249 21.96 5.45 20.09
C GLN A 249 21.24 6.26 21.18
N LEU A 250 21.14 5.70 22.38
CA LEU A 250 20.57 6.40 23.54
C LEU A 250 21.45 7.59 23.92
N LEU A 251 20.81 8.72 24.21
CA LEU A 251 21.46 9.91 24.77
C LEU A 251 21.27 9.91 26.28
N ASP A 252 22.36 9.89 27.04
CA ASP A 252 22.31 10.02 28.50
C ASP A 252 22.03 11.47 28.91
N GLU A 253 21.09 11.64 29.85
CA GLU A 253 20.73 12.94 30.44
C GLU A 253 21.90 13.62 31.17
N ALA A 254 22.94 12.86 31.54
CA ALA A 254 24.13 13.36 32.24
C ALA A 254 25.08 14.20 31.35
N SER A 255 24.93 14.11 30.02
CA SER A 255 25.57 15.02 29.07
C SER A 255 24.72 16.29 29.00
N GLY A 256 25.00 17.25 29.87
CA GLY A 256 24.27 18.52 30.07
C GLY A 256 24.24 19.49 28.89
N ASP A 257 24.13 19.00 27.67
CA ASP A 257 24.01 19.76 26.42
C ASP A 257 22.65 19.55 25.74
N LEU A 258 21.65 19.02 26.48
CA LEU A 258 20.26 18.94 26.02
C LEU A 258 19.58 20.31 26.13
N SER A 259 20.15 21.31 25.44
CA SER A 259 19.30 22.25 24.75
C SER A 259 18.64 21.47 23.61
N VAL A 260 17.52 20.81 23.93
CA VAL A 260 16.42 20.83 22.97
C VAL A 260 16.05 22.31 22.91
N ALA A 261 16.80 23.07 22.11
CA ALA A 261 16.29 24.33 21.64
C ALA A 261 14.88 23.97 21.17
N PRO A 262 13.83 24.67 21.64
CA PRO A 262 12.59 24.65 20.90
C PRO A 262 13.03 24.80 19.44
N LEU A 263 12.50 23.97 18.54
CA LEU A 263 12.50 24.36 17.14
C LEU A 263 11.83 25.73 17.15
N GLN A 264 12.62 26.79 17.34
CA GLN A 264 12.29 28.11 16.89
C GLN A 264 11.91 27.84 15.45
N PRO A 265 10.73 28.27 15.00
CA PRO A 265 10.43 28.21 13.59
C PRO A 265 11.56 28.98 12.92
N GLU A 266 12.60 28.28 12.46
CA GLU A 266 13.63 28.85 11.62
C GLU A 266 12.85 29.51 10.50
N ASP A 267 13.04 30.84 10.40
CA ASP A 267 12.34 31.76 9.51
C ASP A 267 11.50 31.00 8.52
N ALA A 268 10.18 30.92 8.77
CA ALA A 268 9.24 30.15 7.98
C ALA A 268 9.63 30.31 6.51
N SER A 269 10.29 29.29 5.97
CA SER A 269 10.81 29.35 4.62
C SER A 269 9.62 29.77 3.78
N ARG A 270 9.73 30.86 3.00
CA ARG A 270 8.64 31.30 2.10
C ARG A 270 8.25 30.24 1.06
N ASP A 271 8.93 29.09 1.09
CA ASP A 271 8.65 27.91 0.30
C ASP A 271 7.26 27.35 0.60
N VAL A 272 6.60 26.93 -0.47
CA VAL A 272 5.27 26.32 -0.39
C VAL A 272 5.36 25.02 0.42
N PRO A 273 4.47 24.81 1.40
CA PRO A 273 4.47 23.62 2.23
C PRO A 273 4.50 22.31 1.42
N SER A 274 5.26 21.34 1.93
CA SER A 274 5.52 20.06 1.26
C SER A 274 5.48 18.89 2.26
N GLU A 275 5.75 17.68 1.78
CA GLU A 275 5.85 16.49 2.65
C GLU A 275 7.02 16.57 3.63
N MET A 276 8.11 17.25 3.24
CA MET A 276 9.31 17.42 4.08
C MET A 276 9.18 18.59 5.05
N ASN A 277 8.37 19.59 4.70
CA ASN A 277 8.09 20.77 5.51
C ASN A 277 6.59 21.08 5.44
N SER A 278 5.81 20.37 6.26
CA SER A 278 4.35 20.51 6.29
C SER A 278 3.93 21.78 7.02
N PHE A 279 2.83 22.40 6.61
CA PHE A 279 2.26 23.53 7.33
C PHE A 279 1.36 23.06 8.46
N SER A 280 1.63 23.57 9.66
CA SER A 280 0.80 23.30 10.84
C SER A 280 -0.44 24.20 10.81
N ALA A 281 -1.56 23.66 10.35
CA ALA A 281 -2.81 24.40 10.18
C ALA A 281 -3.75 24.25 11.38
N GLN A 282 -4.29 25.37 11.86
CA GLN A 282 -5.30 25.34 12.91
C GLN A 282 -6.63 24.79 12.36
N MET A 283 -7.21 23.80 13.04
CA MET A 283 -8.58 23.36 12.77
C MET A 283 -9.57 24.40 13.30
N VAL A 284 -10.25 25.08 12.39
CA VAL A 284 -11.20 26.17 12.69
C VAL A 284 -12.60 25.63 12.97
N SER A 285 -13.02 24.61 12.21
CA SER A 285 -14.33 23.98 12.42
C SER A 285 -14.27 22.48 12.16
N ASN A 286 -15.09 21.73 12.89
CA ASN A 286 -15.27 20.29 12.75
C ASN A 286 -16.74 19.97 12.95
N ARG A 287 -17.53 19.93 11.87
CA ARG A 287 -18.99 19.85 11.94
C ARG A 287 -19.51 18.62 11.21
N ARG A 288 -20.29 17.78 11.89
CA ARG A 288 -21.05 16.71 11.24
C ARG A 288 -22.10 17.30 10.29
N VAL A 289 -22.12 16.82 9.05
CA VAL A 289 -23.05 17.24 7.99
C VAL A 289 -24.12 16.21 7.67
N THR A 290 -23.94 14.96 8.10
CA THR A 290 -25.02 13.97 8.10
C THR A 290 -25.92 14.14 9.33
N SER A 291 -27.18 13.72 9.23
CA SER A 291 -28.06 13.57 10.40
C SER A 291 -27.40 12.68 11.46
N GLU A 292 -27.65 12.95 12.74
CA GLU A 292 -27.16 12.15 13.86
C GLU A 292 -27.57 10.68 13.75
N SER A 293 -28.78 10.43 13.24
CA SER A 293 -29.33 9.09 13.02
C SER A 293 -28.76 8.36 11.81
N HIS A 294 -28.04 9.04 10.91
CA HIS A 294 -27.43 8.39 9.76
C HIS A 294 -26.24 7.53 10.21
N PHE A 295 -26.15 6.29 9.71
CA PHE A 295 -25.09 5.34 10.09
C PHE A 295 -23.65 5.81 9.83
N GLN A 296 -23.45 6.78 8.93
CA GLN A 296 -22.14 7.29 8.54
C GLN A 296 -22.00 8.72 9.07
N ASP A 297 -21.05 8.93 9.98
CA ASP A 297 -20.63 10.26 10.41
C ASP A 297 -19.76 10.88 9.31
N VAL A 298 -20.30 11.87 8.62
CA VAL A 298 -19.55 12.67 7.63
C VAL A 298 -19.40 14.06 8.18
N ARG A 299 -18.17 14.58 8.17
CA ARG A 299 -17.81 15.88 8.72
C ARG A 299 -17.27 16.81 7.66
N LEU A 300 -17.72 18.06 7.71
CA LEU A 300 -17.07 19.18 7.05
C LEU A 300 -16.07 19.79 8.05
N ILE A 301 -14.79 19.69 7.71
CA ILE A 301 -13.70 20.20 8.53
C ILE A 301 -13.04 21.36 7.79
N GLU A 302 -12.75 22.43 8.51
CA GLU A 302 -12.09 23.62 7.99
C GLU A 302 -10.75 23.87 8.70
N PHE A 303 -9.73 24.22 7.92
CA PHE A 303 -8.39 24.54 8.38
C PHE A 303 -8.00 25.97 7.98
N ASP A 304 -7.36 26.69 8.91
CA ASP A 304 -6.72 27.97 8.64
C ASP A 304 -5.39 27.76 7.91
N ILE A 305 -5.24 28.40 6.75
CA ILE A 305 -3.99 28.39 5.97
C ILE A 305 -3.43 29.80 5.74
N ALA A 306 -3.87 30.80 6.51
CA ALA A 306 -3.32 32.15 6.43
C ALA A 306 -1.80 32.14 6.66
N GLY A 307 -1.06 32.94 5.90
CA GLY A 307 0.41 33.03 6.00
C GLY A 307 1.19 31.83 5.45
N SER A 308 0.52 30.73 5.07
CA SER A 308 1.20 29.51 4.59
C SER A 308 1.76 29.59 3.17
N GLY A 309 1.34 30.58 2.37
CA GLY A 309 1.63 30.62 0.93
C GLY A 309 0.92 29.54 0.10
N ILE A 310 0.10 28.67 0.70
CA ILE A 310 -0.61 27.60 -0.01
C ILE A 310 -1.58 28.19 -1.03
N LYS A 311 -1.53 27.66 -2.25
CA LYS A 311 -2.49 27.93 -3.33
C LYS A 311 -3.06 26.62 -3.87
N TYR A 312 -4.36 26.60 -4.13
CA TYR A 312 -5.05 25.43 -4.66
C TYR A 312 -6.22 25.83 -5.57
N ALA A 313 -6.67 24.90 -6.41
CA ALA A 313 -7.83 25.04 -7.28
C ALA A 313 -8.81 23.87 -7.07
N ALA A 314 -10.05 24.00 -7.57
CA ALA A 314 -10.97 22.87 -7.56
C ALA A 314 -10.37 21.65 -8.28
N GLY A 315 -10.38 20.51 -7.60
CA GLY A 315 -9.74 19.27 -8.07
C GLY A 315 -8.43 18.94 -7.37
N ASP A 316 -7.77 19.93 -6.74
CA ASP A 316 -6.57 19.70 -5.94
C ASP A 316 -6.87 18.91 -4.65
N VAL A 317 -5.80 18.34 -4.09
CA VAL A 317 -5.86 17.42 -2.96
C VAL A 317 -5.04 17.99 -1.81
N VAL A 318 -5.61 18.00 -0.60
CA VAL A 318 -4.86 18.27 0.63
C VAL A 318 -4.35 16.95 1.20
N MET A 319 -3.07 16.93 1.53
CA MET A 319 -2.42 15.84 2.24
C MET A 319 -2.38 16.20 3.72
N ILE A 320 -2.83 15.30 4.58
CA ILE A 320 -2.84 15.48 6.03
C ILE A 320 -1.96 14.41 6.66
N GLN A 321 -1.02 14.80 7.51
CA GLN A 321 -0.20 13.86 8.29
C GLN A 321 -0.93 13.53 9.61
N PRO A 322 -1.42 12.29 9.79
CA PRO A 322 -2.05 11.90 11.04
C PRO A 322 -1.03 11.50 12.10
N ARG A 323 -1.51 11.29 13.33
CA ARG A 323 -0.73 10.76 14.46
C ARG A 323 -1.53 9.71 15.22
N ASN A 324 -0.83 8.84 15.94
CA ASN A 324 -1.46 7.87 16.83
C ASN A 324 -2.11 8.53 18.05
N GLY A 325 -3.11 7.86 18.62
CA GLY A 325 -3.72 8.26 19.88
C GLY A 325 -2.81 7.97 21.08
N LEU A 326 -3.00 8.71 22.16
CA LEU A 326 -2.17 8.59 23.37
C LEU A 326 -2.29 7.20 24.01
N GLU A 327 -3.50 6.61 23.99
CA GLU A 327 -3.75 5.27 24.53
C GLU A 327 -2.98 4.20 23.76
N GLU A 328 -3.01 4.25 22.42
CA GLU A 328 -2.28 3.31 21.57
C GLU A 328 -0.77 3.45 21.72
N VAL A 329 -0.25 4.68 21.82
CA VAL A 329 1.18 4.96 22.08
C VAL A 329 1.61 4.39 23.42
N HIS A 330 0.84 4.65 24.48
CA HIS A 330 1.13 4.13 25.82
C HIS A 330 1.14 2.60 25.84
N LEU A 331 0.14 1.96 25.22
CA LEU A 331 0.06 0.51 25.12
C LEU A 331 1.27 -0.07 24.36
N PHE A 332 1.66 0.54 23.24
CA PHE A 332 2.82 0.12 22.47
C PHE A 332 4.11 0.16 23.29
N CYS A 333 4.41 1.30 23.93
CA CYS A 333 5.60 1.43 24.78
C CYS A 333 5.57 0.42 25.94
N SER A 334 4.40 0.23 26.57
CA SER A 334 4.24 -0.74 27.67
C SER A 334 4.54 -2.17 27.23
N LEU A 335 4.03 -2.59 26.07
CA LEU A 335 4.21 -3.95 25.54
C LEU A 335 5.69 -4.25 25.23
N LEU A 336 6.39 -3.29 24.64
CA LEU A 336 7.81 -3.43 24.27
C LEU A 336 8.77 -3.05 25.40
N ARG A 337 8.25 -2.64 26.57
CA ARG A 337 9.02 -2.15 27.72
C ARG A 337 9.96 -0.99 27.38
N LEU A 338 9.47 -0.08 26.54
CA LEU A 338 10.18 1.12 26.15
C LEU A 338 9.82 2.27 27.09
N ASP A 339 10.83 3.03 27.52
CA ASP A 339 10.62 4.32 28.16
C ASP A 339 10.17 5.33 27.09
N PRO A 340 8.95 5.90 27.17
CA PRO A 340 8.47 6.90 26.22
C PRO A 340 9.35 8.14 26.12
N ASP A 341 10.07 8.49 27.19
CA ASP A 341 10.83 9.74 27.28
C ASP A 341 12.32 9.56 26.98
N ALA A 342 12.78 8.31 26.84
CA ALA A 342 14.12 8.00 26.35
C ALA A 342 14.39 8.65 24.98
N CYS A 343 15.52 9.34 24.89
CA CYS A 343 15.91 10.15 23.75
C CYS A 343 17.01 9.45 22.93
N PHE A 344 16.82 9.39 21.62
CA PHE A 344 17.71 8.64 20.73
C PHE A 344 18.20 9.48 19.55
N MET A 345 19.40 9.12 19.09
CA MET A 345 19.96 9.49 17.79
C MET A 345 19.97 8.26 16.88
N LEU A 346 19.51 8.42 15.65
CA LEU A 346 19.49 7.34 14.66
C LEU A 346 20.78 7.35 13.84
N ARG A 347 21.40 6.17 13.67
CA ARG A 347 22.57 5.98 12.80
C ARG A 347 22.29 4.90 11.75
N PRO A 348 22.66 5.09 10.48
CA PRO A 348 22.59 4.01 9.49
C PRO A 348 23.65 2.95 9.79
N THR A 349 23.28 1.67 9.70
CA THR A 349 24.22 0.55 9.87
C THR A 349 25.18 0.44 8.69
N GLU A 350 24.71 0.77 7.48
CA GLU A 350 25.49 0.72 6.24
C GLU A 350 25.79 2.15 5.75
N ALA A 351 27.06 2.41 5.42
CA ALA A 351 27.49 3.69 4.87
C ALA A 351 26.73 4.06 3.59
N GLY A 352 26.32 5.33 3.48
CA GLY A 352 25.55 5.84 2.35
C GLY A 352 24.04 5.56 2.39
N THR A 353 23.54 4.87 3.42
CA THR A 353 22.10 4.76 3.66
C THR A 353 21.56 6.10 4.21
N PRO A 354 20.61 6.75 3.51
CA PRO A 354 20.04 8.00 4.00
C PRO A 354 19.18 7.75 5.24
N LEU A 355 19.16 8.72 6.16
CA LEU A 355 18.25 8.65 7.30
C LEU A 355 16.79 8.77 6.84
N PRO A 356 15.85 8.10 7.54
CA PRO A 356 14.43 8.24 7.28
C PRO A 356 13.99 9.68 7.51
N ALA A 357 13.34 10.29 6.52
CA ALA A 357 12.80 11.64 6.62
C ALA A 357 11.26 11.66 6.46
N PRO A 358 10.56 12.62 7.09
CA PRO A 358 11.06 13.60 8.06
C PRO A 358 11.00 13.01 9.49
N LEU A 359 12.15 12.58 10.03
CA LEU A 359 12.28 12.21 11.45
C LEU A 359 13.31 13.16 12.08
N PRO A 360 12.91 14.03 13.02
CA PRO A 360 13.84 14.95 13.68
C PRO A 360 14.91 14.17 14.45
N GLN A 361 16.06 14.81 14.68
CA GLN A 361 17.16 14.27 15.49
C GLN A 361 17.60 15.35 16.49
N PRO A 362 17.75 15.04 17.78
CA PRO A 362 17.33 13.79 18.43
C PRO A 362 15.80 13.70 18.56
N PHE A 363 15.29 12.53 18.93
CA PHE A 363 13.85 12.32 19.14
C PHE A 363 13.59 11.34 20.28
N THR A 364 12.44 11.49 20.95
CA THR A 364 12.00 10.54 21.98
C THR A 364 11.26 9.36 21.39
N VAL A 365 11.20 8.23 22.12
CA VAL A 365 10.35 7.08 21.75
C VAL A 365 8.91 7.53 21.54
N ARG A 366 8.38 8.38 22.43
CA ARG A 366 7.04 8.94 22.31
C ARG A 366 6.85 9.68 20.99
N HIS A 367 7.82 10.49 20.56
CA HIS A 367 7.74 11.21 19.29
C HIS A 367 7.71 10.24 18.11
N LEU A 368 8.62 9.26 18.09
CA LEU A 368 8.70 8.22 17.07
C LEU A 368 7.37 7.48 16.92
N VAL A 369 6.83 6.96 18.03
CA VAL A 369 5.60 6.15 18.01
C VAL A 369 4.39 7.03 17.70
N THR A 370 4.34 8.28 18.18
CA THR A 370 3.18 9.16 17.94
C THR A 370 3.09 9.61 16.49
N HIS A 371 4.22 10.03 15.91
CA HIS A 371 4.24 10.76 14.64
C HIS A 371 4.76 9.95 13.45
N TYR A 372 5.56 8.92 13.70
CA TYR A 372 6.28 8.22 12.64
C TYR A 372 5.82 6.78 12.41
N LEU A 373 5.54 5.97 13.44
CA LEU A 373 5.22 4.54 13.29
C LEU A 373 3.72 4.25 13.16
N ASP A 374 3.29 3.54 12.11
CA ASP A 374 1.89 3.12 11.94
C ASP A 374 1.60 1.82 12.69
N ILE A 375 1.47 1.94 14.02
CA ILE A 375 1.18 0.80 14.92
C ILE A 375 -0.26 0.25 14.78
N THR A 376 -1.10 0.91 13.98
CA THR A 376 -2.52 0.56 13.80
C THR A 376 -2.83 -0.08 12.46
N CYS A 377 -1.87 -0.13 11.53
CA CYS A 377 -2.09 -0.80 10.25
C CYS A 377 -2.13 -2.33 10.42
N VAL A 378 -2.66 -3.00 9.39
CA VAL A 378 -2.59 -4.46 9.28
C VAL A 378 -1.15 -4.85 8.95
N PRO A 379 -0.46 -5.67 9.75
CA PRO A 379 0.90 -6.09 9.49
C PRO A 379 1.00 -6.89 8.19
N ARG A 380 2.12 -6.73 7.51
CA ARG A 380 2.45 -7.49 6.30
C ARG A 380 3.14 -8.80 6.69
N ARG A 381 3.27 -9.73 5.74
CA ARG A 381 3.93 -11.01 5.96
C ARG A 381 5.36 -10.88 6.52
N SER A 382 6.11 -9.88 6.07
CA SER A 382 7.45 -9.54 6.56
C SER A 382 7.50 -9.23 8.06
N PHE A 383 6.43 -8.66 8.63
CA PHE A 383 6.34 -8.39 10.06
C PHE A 383 6.41 -9.70 10.86
N PHE A 384 5.68 -10.73 10.43
CA PHE A 384 5.67 -12.04 11.07
C PHE A 384 7.01 -12.78 10.88
N GLU A 385 7.65 -12.62 9.72
CA GLU A 385 9.01 -13.11 9.45
C GLU A 385 9.99 -12.56 10.51
N PHE A 386 10.00 -11.23 10.71
CA PHE A 386 10.86 -10.60 11.72
C PHE A 386 10.53 -11.04 13.14
N LEU A 387 9.26 -11.04 13.54
CA LEU A 387 8.86 -11.49 14.88
C LEU A 387 9.33 -12.92 15.18
N SER A 388 9.33 -13.80 14.19
CA SER A 388 9.80 -15.17 14.38
C SER A 388 11.27 -15.26 14.82
N HIS A 389 12.12 -14.29 14.42
CA HIS A 389 13.52 -14.22 14.84
C HIS A 389 13.70 -13.72 16.27
N PHE A 390 12.77 -12.90 16.76
CA PHE A 390 12.84 -12.33 18.11
C PHE A 390 12.22 -13.23 19.17
N SER A 391 11.44 -14.23 18.75
CA SER A 391 10.62 -15.03 19.65
C SER A 391 11.45 -15.97 20.53
N PRO A 392 11.45 -15.76 21.88
CA PRO A 392 12.11 -16.68 22.81
C PRO A 392 11.22 -17.90 23.13
N ASN A 393 9.93 -17.84 22.80
CA ASN A 393 8.97 -18.90 23.04
C ASN A 393 8.80 -19.77 21.78
N GLU A 394 8.95 -21.09 21.91
CA GLU A 394 8.93 -22.00 20.76
C GLU A 394 7.58 -22.06 20.05
N LEU A 395 6.46 -22.00 20.79
CA LEU A 395 5.11 -22.03 20.22
C LEU A 395 4.81 -20.76 19.44
N GLU A 396 5.12 -19.60 20.02
CA GLU A 396 5.00 -18.31 19.33
C GLU A 396 5.88 -18.29 18.08
N ARG A 397 7.16 -18.70 18.19
CA ARG A 397 8.08 -18.77 17.06
C ARG A 397 7.54 -19.65 15.93
N SER A 398 7.11 -20.86 16.24
CA SER A 398 6.56 -21.81 15.26
C SER A 398 5.36 -21.20 14.53
N LYS A 399 4.44 -20.54 15.26
CA LYS A 399 3.27 -19.92 14.66
C LYS A 399 3.62 -18.71 13.78
N LEU A 400 4.60 -17.91 14.19
CA LEU A 400 5.11 -16.78 13.40
C LEU A 400 5.85 -17.25 12.13
N GLN A 401 6.56 -18.37 12.19
CA GLN A 401 7.17 -19.03 11.03
C GLN A 401 6.12 -19.57 10.06
N GLU A 402 5.05 -20.17 10.58
CA GLU A 402 3.91 -20.61 9.76
C GLU A 402 3.30 -19.42 9.01
N PHE A 403 2.96 -18.33 9.71
CA PHE A 403 2.40 -17.12 9.11
C PHE A 403 3.31 -16.45 8.08
N SER A 404 4.62 -16.62 8.18
CA SER A 404 5.58 -16.08 7.22
C SER A 404 5.92 -17.03 6.07
N SER A 405 5.44 -18.27 6.11
CA SER A 405 5.66 -19.27 5.05
C SER A 405 4.67 -19.13 3.89
N ALA A 406 4.98 -19.77 2.75
CA ALA A 406 4.06 -19.80 1.61
C ALA A 406 2.85 -20.70 1.92
N GLN A 407 3.07 -21.75 2.70
CA GLN A 407 2.04 -22.72 3.10
C GLN A 407 1.04 -22.13 4.10
N GLY A 408 1.50 -21.28 5.02
CA GLY A 408 0.67 -20.68 6.07
C GLY A 408 -0.06 -19.40 5.68
N GLN A 409 -0.19 -19.10 4.39
CA GLN A 409 -0.83 -17.88 3.90
C GLN A 409 -2.34 -17.85 4.21
N GLU A 410 -3.01 -18.99 4.15
CA GLU A 410 -4.43 -19.09 4.49
C GLU A 410 -4.66 -18.80 5.97
N GLU A 411 -3.81 -19.33 6.84
CA GLU A 411 -3.84 -19.09 8.28
C GLU A 411 -3.50 -17.64 8.61
N LEU A 412 -2.49 -17.06 7.96
CA LEU A 412 -2.21 -15.63 8.07
C LEU A 412 -3.41 -14.79 7.60
N TYR A 413 -4.07 -15.18 6.51
CA TYR A 413 -5.24 -14.46 6.00
C TYR A 413 -6.41 -14.52 6.98
N ALA A 414 -6.73 -15.71 7.50
CA ALA A 414 -7.79 -15.93 8.47
C ALA A 414 -7.51 -15.22 9.80
N TYR A 415 -6.26 -15.30 10.29
CA TYR A 415 -5.81 -14.62 11.48
C TYR A 415 -5.77 -13.11 11.24
N CYS A 416 -4.94 -12.59 10.36
CA CYS A 416 -4.65 -11.15 10.30
C CYS A 416 -5.52 -10.38 9.30
N ASN A 417 -5.51 -10.78 8.03
CA ASN A 417 -6.05 -9.97 6.93
C ASN A 417 -7.58 -9.84 6.97
N ARG A 418 -8.29 -10.97 7.12
CA ARG A 418 -9.76 -11.04 7.13
C ARG A 418 -10.39 -10.20 8.25
N PRO A 419 -9.94 -10.29 9.53
CA PRO A 419 -10.48 -9.44 10.58
C PRO A 419 -9.78 -8.06 10.68
N ARG A 420 -8.84 -7.75 9.78
CA ARG A 420 -8.04 -6.52 9.80
C ARG A 420 -7.34 -6.33 11.15
N ARG A 421 -6.71 -7.39 11.68
CA ARG A 421 -5.98 -7.32 12.96
C ARG A 421 -4.83 -6.33 12.80
N THR A 422 -4.69 -5.43 13.77
CA THR A 422 -3.67 -4.37 13.72
C THR A 422 -2.33 -4.87 14.27
N ILE A 423 -1.23 -4.18 13.95
CA ILE A 423 0.10 -4.45 14.51
C ILE A 423 0.03 -4.49 16.04
N LEU A 424 -0.58 -3.49 16.67
CA LEU A 424 -0.69 -3.42 18.13
C LEU A 424 -1.42 -4.63 18.74
N GLU A 425 -2.44 -5.15 18.06
CA GLU A 425 -3.16 -6.36 18.50
C GLU A 425 -2.31 -7.62 18.32
N VAL A 426 -1.54 -7.74 17.23
CA VAL A 426 -0.60 -8.87 17.08
C VAL A 426 0.47 -8.81 18.17
N LEU A 427 0.97 -7.63 18.51
CA LEU A 427 1.92 -7.48 19.62
C LEU A 427 1.33 -7.91 20.97
N CYS A 428 0.03 -7.70 21.20
CA CYS A 428 -0.66 -8.26 22.36
C CYS A 428 -0.80 -9.79 22.31
N ASP A 429 -1.08 -10.35 21.13
CA ASP A 429 -1.30 -11.79 20.95
C ASP A 429 -0.01 -12.63 21.10
N PHE A 430 1.17 -12.02 20.91
CA PHE A 430 2.49 -12.65 21.01
C PHE A 430 3.38 -12.02 22.10
N PRO A 431 2.97 -12.06 23.40
CA PRO A 431 3.59 -11.24 24.44
C PRO A 431 5.06 -11.61 24.71
N HIS A 432 5.45 -12.89 24.62
CA HIS A 432 6.84 -13.29 24.86
C HIS A 432 7.77 -12.78 23.76
N THR A 433 7.30 -12.83 22.52
CA THR A 433 8.01 -12.27 21.37
C THR A 433 8.09 -10.76 21.45
N THR A 434 6.97 -10.10 21.76
CA THR A 434 6.86 -8.65 21.78
C THR A 434 7.83 -7.98 22.76
N CYS A 435 7.97 -8.52 23.97
CA CYS A 435 8.92 -7.98 24.95
C CYS A 435 10.40 -8.26 24.64
N ALA A 436 10.68 -9.10 23.62
CA ALA A 436 12.03 -9.43 23.17
C ALA A 436 12.44 -8.67 21.89
N ILE A 437 11.57 -7.82 21.33
CA ILE A 437 11.87 -7.03 20.12
C ILE A 437 12.97 -6.01 20.44
N PRO A 438 14.12 -6.05 19.73
CA PRO A 438 15.16 -5.04 19.92
C PRO A 438 14.76 -3.70 19.29
N CYS A 439 15.08 -2.59 19.95
CA CYS A 439 14.75 -1.23 19.49
C CYS A 439 15.26 -0.92 18.08
N ASP A 440 16.44 -1.44 17.73
CA ASP A 440 17.08 -1.19 16.44
C ASP A 440 16.24 -1.65 15.24
N TYR A 441 15.39 -2.66 15.43
CA TYR A 441 14.54 -3.20 14.37
C TYR A 441 13.17 -2.51 14.28
N LEU A 442 12.87 -1.49 15.10
CA LEU A 442 11.55 -0.84 15.07
C LEU A 442 11.20 -0.26 13.70
N LEU A 443 12.19 0.32 12.99
CA LEU A 443 12.00 0.90 11.66
C LEU A 443 12.00 -0.14 10.54
N ASP A 444 12.54 -1.33 10.79
CA ASP A 444 12.46 -2.48 9.88
C ASP A 444 11.11 -3.21 10.04
N LEU A 445 10.54 -3.19 11.25
CA LEU A 445 9.33 -3.93 11.63
C LEU A 445 8.05 -3.12 11.38
N ILE A 446 8.02 -1.85 11.80
CA ILE A 446 6.80 -1.04 11.81
C ILE A 446 6.86 -0.01 10.68
N PRO A 447 5.91 -0.03 9.72
CA PRO A 447 5.93 0.91 8.62
C PRO A 447 5.66 2.34 9.09
N ARG A 448 6.13 3.33 8.33
CA ARG A 448 5.85 4.73 8.62
C ARG A 448 4.36 5.08 8.43
N ILE A 449 3.84 5.98 9.25
CA ILE A 449 2.54 6.62 9.06
C ILE A 449 2.55 7.35 7.73
N ARG A 450 1.58 7.01 6.87
CA ARG A 450 1.43 7.66 5.57
C ARG A 450 0.48 8.85 5.67
N PRO A 451 0.79 9.97 4.98
CA PRO A 451 -0.14 11.07 4.85
C PRO A 451 -1.41 10.62 4.13
N ARG A 452 -2.56 11.16 4.53
CA ARG A 452 -3.86 10.85 3.94
C ARG A 452 -4.31 11.97 3.02
N ALA A 453 -4.66 11.59 1.79
CA ALA A 453 -5.17 12.49 0.77
C ALA A 453 -6.68 12.74 0.94
N PHE A 454 -7.09 13.99 0.90
CA PHE A 454 -8.49 14.40 0.84
C PHE A 454 -8.72 15.35 -0.33
N SER A 455 -9.82 15.15 -1.05
CA SER A 455 -10.27 16.11 -2.05
C SER A 455 -10.64 17.42 -1.37
N ILE A 456 -10.07 18.52 -1.83
CA ILE A 456 -10.40 19.84 -1.29
C ILE A 456 -11.86 20.16 -1.65
N ALA A 457 -12.64 20.53 -0.65
CA ALA A 457 -14.07 20.77 -0.75
C ALA A 457 -14.44 22.26 -0.87
N SER A 458 -13.48 23.17 -0.73
CA SER A 458 -13.66 24.63 -0.86
C SER A 458 -13.06 25.19 -2.15
N SER A 459 -13.51 26.37 -2.59
CA SER A 459 -12.82 27.22 -3.57
C SER A 459 -12.03 28.32 -2.88
N MET A 460 -10.82 28.64 -3.38
CA MET A 460 -10.05 29.80 -2.89
C MET A 460 -10.74 31.14 -3.19
N LEU A 461 -11.61 31.22 -4.22
CA LEU A 461 -12.35 32.45 -4.51
C LEU A 461 -13.38 32.77 -3.43
N THR A 462 -13.94 31.74 -2.80
CA THR A 462 -14.92 31.88 -1.70
C THR A 462 -14.23 31.87 -0.34
N HIS A 463 -13.11 31.17 -0.22
CA HIS A 463 -12.41 30.88 1.04
C HIS A 463 -10.89 31.09 0.90
N PRO A 464 -10.39 32.34 0.81
CA PRO A 464 -8.99 32.63 0.41
C PRO A 464 -7.93 32.08 1.36
N ASN A 465 -8.24 31.96 2.65
CA ASN A 465 -7.33 31.51 3.70
C ASN A 465 -7.85 30.26 4.43
N ARG A 466 -8.74 29.47 3.79
CA ARG A 466 -9.34 28.30 4.42
C ARG A 466 -9.39 27.11 3.47
N ILE A 467 -8.91 25.96 3.93
CA ILE A 467 -9.12 24.68 3.25
C ILE A 467 -10.25 23.94 3.94
N GLN A 468 -11.22 23.44 3.18
CA GLN A 468 -12.28 22.57 3.69
C GLN A 468 -12.16 21.16 3.12
N ILE A 469 -12.49 20.15 3.92
CA ILE A 469 -12.59 18.75 3.49
C ILE A 469 -13.92 18.14 3.93
N LEU A 470 -14.40 17.15 3.17
CA LEU A 470 -15.47 16.25 3.60
C LEU A 470 -14.88 14.90 4.00
N LEU A 471 -14.96 14.59 5.29
CA LEU A 471 -14.38 13.39 5.89
C LEU A 471 -15.51 12.44 6.32
N ALA A 472 -15.56 11.23 5.74
CA ALA A 472 -16.33 10.14 6.32
C ALA A 472 -15.50 9.47 7.42
N VAL A 473 -16.01 9.42 8.64
CA VAL A 473 -15.34 8.75 9.75
C VAL A 473 -15.35 7.24 9.50
N VAL A 474 -14.16 6.64 9.41
CA VAL A 474 -14.02 5.21 9.19
C VAL A 474 -14.24 4.49 10.52
N HIS A 475 -15.40 3.85 10.65
CA HIS A 475 -15.77 3.04 11.79
C HIS A 475 -16.63 1.86 11.32
N TYR A 476 -16.15 0.63 11.46
CA TYR A 476 -16.87 -0.58 11.03
C TYR A 476 -16.55 -1.75 11.95
N LYS A 477 -17.40 -2.77 11.97
CA LYS A 477 -17.15 -4.02 12.71
C LYS A 477 -16.63 -5.09 11.74
N THR A 478 -15.78 -5.98 12.26
CA THR A 478 -15.32 -7.16 11.52
C THR A 478 -15.86 -8.41 12.20
N CYS A 479 -15.41 -9.60 11.78
CA CYS A 479 -15.67 -10.82 12.55
C CYS A 479 -15.07 -10.78 13.97
N LEU A 480 -14.09 -9.90 14.22
CA LEU A 480 -13.76 -9.47 15.58
C LEU A 480 -14.79 -8.43 16.02
N SER A 481 -15.47 -8.67 17.14
CA SER A 481 -16.51 -7.79 17.71
C SER A 481 -16.02 -6.37 18.00
N LYS A 482 -14.71 -6.18 18.16
CA LYS A 482 -14.05 -4.88 18.31
C LYS A 482 -14.14 -4.08 17.01
N ALA A 483 -14.62 -2.84 17.11
CA ALA A 483 -14.75 -1.97 15.95
C ALA A 483 -13.39 -1.51 15.41
N ARG A 484 -13.25 -1.48 14.09
CA ARG A 484 -12.12 -0.97 13.35
C ARG A 484 -12.31 0.52 13.09
N ARG A 485 -11.23 1.27 13.35
CA ARG A 485 -11.16 2.73 13.25
C ARG A 485 -10.07 3.12 12.27
N GLY A 486 -10.32 4.10 11.41
CA GLY A 486 -9.28 4.64 10.54
C GLY A 486 -8.45 5.68 11.28
N LEU A 487 -7.12 5.52 11.31
CA LEU A 487 -6.18 6.40 12.02
C LEU A 487 -6.47 7.89 11.79
N CYS A 488 -6.35 8.35 10.54
CA CYS A 488 -6.53 9.76 10.21
C CYS A 488 -7.97 10.27 10.47
N SER A 489 -8.99 9.47 10.13
CA SER A 489 -10.38 9.92 10.25
C SER A 489 -10.82 10.03 11.70
N THR A 490 -10.41 9.08 12.54
CA THR A 490 -10.73 9.08 13.96
C THR A 490 -9.96 10.18 14.68
N TRP A 491 -8.68 10.36 14.36
CA TRP A 491 -7.89 11.47 14.89
C TRP A 491 -8.50 12.84 14.55
N LEU A 492 -8.82 13.11 13.28
CA LEU A 492 -9.46 14.37 12.90
C LEU A 492 -10.84 14.54 13.55
N ALA A 493 -11.61 13.46 13.70
CA ALA A 493 -12.91 13.50 14.36
C ALA A 493 -12.82 13.74 15.88
N SER A 494 -11.71 13.39 16.53
CA SER A 494 -11.52 13.62 17.97
C SER A 494 -11.05 15.03 18.30
N LEU A 495 -10.56 15.79 17.32
CA LEU A 495 -10.08 17.16 17.53
C LEU A 495 -11.24 18.14 17.72
N SER A 496 -11.16 18.96 18.77
CA SER A 496 -12.11 20.06 19.04
C SER A 496 -11.47 21.41 18.68
N PRO A 497 -12.15 22.25 17.86
CA PRO A 497 -11.65 23.58 17.50
C PRO A 497 -11.70 24.58 18.67
N GLN A 498 -12.49 24.29 19.72
CA GLN A 498 -12.80 25.23 20.81
C GLN A 498 -11.59 25.58 21.70
N ASN A 499 -10.57 24.73 21.72
CA ASN A 499 -9.41 24.91 22.60
C ASN A 499 -8.20 25.56 21.90
N GLY A 500 -8.30 25.91 20.61
CA GLY A 500 -7.21 26.54 19.84
C GLY A 500 -5.96 25.67 19.60
N THR A 501 -5.85 24.52 20.25
CA THR A 501 -4.69 23.61 20.22
C THR A 501 -4.72 22.57 19.10
N ALA A 502 -5.80 22.50 18.33
CA ALA A 502 -5.97 21.51 17.26
C ALA A 502 -5.17 21.88 15.99
N GLN A 503 -3.85 21.69 16.06
CA GLN A 503 -2.93 21.89 14.94
C GLN A 503 -2.80 20.61 14.10
N VAL A 504 -2.94 20.74 12.79
CA VAL A 504 -2.96 19.64 11.83
C VAL A 504 -1.90 19.88 10.75
N PRO A 505 -0.86 19.05 10.65
CA PRO A 505 0.15 19.20 9.60
C PRO A 505 -0.43 18.82 8.24
N LEU A 506 -0.37 19.76 7.28
CA LEU A 506 -0.91 19.59 5.95
C LEU A 506 -0.12 20.29 4.85
N TRP A 507 -0.34 19.86 3.60
CA TRP A 507 0.16 20.51 2.38
C TRP A 507 -0.74 20.14 1.20
N VAL A 508 -0.57 20.81 0.05
CA VAL A 508 -1.40 20.59 -1.14
C VAL A 508 -0.60 19.87 -2.24
N LYS A 509 -1.24 18.90 -2.89
CA LYS A 509 -0.78 18.28 -4.13
C LYS A 509 -1.76 18.57 -5.25
N LYS A 510 -1.24 18.73 -6.47
CA LYS A 510 -2.08 18.87 -7.66
C LYS A 510 -2.88 17.61 -7.92
N GLY A 511 -4.18 17.77 -8.08
CA GLY A 511 -5.09 16.67 -8.35
C GLY A 511 -5.04 16.19 -9.80
N MET A 512 -5.62 15.01 -10.04
CA MET A 512 -5.79 14.48 -11.40
C MET A 512 -7.08 14.95 -12.07
N LEU A 513 -8.08 15.33 -11.28
CA LEU A 513 -9.35 15.83 -11.80
C LEU A 513 -9.19 17.32 -12.13
N LYS A 514 -9.38 17.67 -13.40
CA LYS A 514 -9.31 19.05 -13.90
C LYS A 514 -10.66 19.45 -14.44
N PHE A 515 -11.05 20.68 -14.17
CA PHE A 515 -12.24 21.29 -14.77
C PHE A 515 -11.87 21.99 -16.09
N PRO A 516 -12.82 22.10 -17.04
CA PRO A 516 -12.59 22.85 -18.28
C PRO A 516 -12.15 24.29 -17.99
N VAL A 517 -11.16 24.76 -18.75
CA VAL A 517 -10.67 26.15 -18.67
C VAL A 517 -11.72 27.11 -19.21
N GLU A 518 -12.44 26.69 -20.26
CA GLU A 518 -13.47 27.48 -20.91
C GLU A 518 -14.71 27.62 -20.01
N PRO A 519 -15.08 28.86 -19.62
CA PRO A 519 -16.25 29.15 -18.79
C PRO A 519 -17.56 28.54 -19.24
N GLY A 520 -17.79 28.50 -20.56
CA GLY A 520 -19.05 28.10 -21.16
C GLY A 520 -19.24 26.59 -21.29
N THR A 521 -18.19 25.79 -21.06
CA THR A 521 -18.27 24.33 -21.21
C THR A 521 -19.22 23.74 -20.14
N PRO A 522 -20.32 23.07 -20.57
CA PRO A 522 -21.18 22.34 -19.66
C PRO A 522 -20.37 21.26 -18.93
N VAL A 523 -20.62 21.08 -17.63
CA VAL A 523 -19.94 20.06 -16.81
C VAL A 523 -20.99 19.23 -16.10
N VAL A 524 -20.95 17.93 -16.33
CA VAL A 524 -21.77 16.94 -15.61
C VAL A 524 -20.92 16.35 -14.49
N MET A 525 -21.39 16.48 -13.25
CA MET A 525 -20.68 16.06 -12.05
C MET A 525 -21.42 14.91 -11.39
N ILE A 526 -20.76 13.77 -11.21
CA ILE A 526 -21.34 12.56 -10.60
C ILE A 526 -20.47 12.19 -9.38
N GLY A 527 -21.00 12.39 -8.18
CA GLY A 527 -20.26 12.23 -6.93
C GLY A 527 -21.13 11.78 -5.76
N PRO A 528 -21.43 10.48 -5.63
CA PRO A 528 -22.14 9.96 -4.48
C PRO A 528 -21.29 10.08 -3.19
N GLY A 529 -21.94 10.33 -2.05
CA GLY A 529 -21.30 10.41 -0.74
C GLY A 529 -20.23 11.51 -0.65
N THR A 530 -19.08 11.20 -0.06
CA THR A 530 -17.94 12.13 0.03
C THR A 530 -17.32 12.50 -1.32
N GLY A 531 -17.71 11.79 -2.39
CA GLY A 531 -17.39 12.15 -3.78
C GLY A 531 -17.79 13.57 -4.16
N VAL A 532 -18.79 14.14 -3.49
CA VAL A 532 -19.27 15.51 -3.71
C VAL A 532 -18.22 16.58 -3.36
N ALA A 533 -17.17 16.25 -2.59
CA ALA A 533 -16.16 17.20 -2.13
C ALA A 533 -15.59 18.07 -3.26
N VAL A 534 -15.05 17.46 -4.31
CA VAL A 534 -14.45 18.21 -5.43
C VAL A 534 -15.50 19.06 -6.16
N PHE A 535 -16.73 18.55 -6.28
CA PHE A 535 -17.81 19.26 -6.97
C PHE A 535 -18.30 20.45 -6.17
N ARG A 536 -18.30 20.36 -4.84
CA ARG A 536 -18.57 21.49 -3.96
C ARG A 536 -17.56 22.62 -4.19
N ALA A 537 -16.26 22.30 -4.29
CA ALA A 537 -15.24 23.29 -4.62
C ALA A 537 -15.47 23.92 -5.99
N ALA A 538 -15.77 23.12 -7.02
CA ALA A 538 -16.01 23.61 -8.38
C ALA A 538 -17.28 24.47 -8.50
N ILE A 539 -18.36 24.10 -7.79
CA ILE A 539 -19.59 24.89 -7.74
C ILE A 539 -19.32 26.23 -7.07
N GLN A 540 -18.63 26.25 -5.92
CA GLN A 540 -18.24 27.49 -5.25
C GLN A 540 -17.42 28.41 -6.18
N GLU A 541 -16.47 27.83 -6.91
CA GLU A 541 -15.63 28.57 -7.86
C GLU A 541 -16.45 29.15 -9.02
N ARG A 542 -17.38 28.38 -9.60
CA ARG A 542 -18.28 28.87 -10.66
C ARG A 542 -19.24 29.95 -10.18
N VAL A 543 -19.81 29.80 -8.99
CA VAL A 543 -20.70 30.81 -8.38
C VAL A 543 -19.93 32.10 -8.10
N ALA A 544 -18.72 32.00 -7.53
CA ALA A 544 -17.87 33.16 -7.27
C ALA A 544 -17.44 33.91 -8.55
N GLN A 545 -17.40 33.22 -9.70
CA GLN A 545 -17.14 33.81 -11.01
C GLN A 545 -18.40 34.39 -11.69
N GLY A 546 -19.55 34.42 -11.01
CA GLY A 546 -20.81 34.93 -11.57
C GLY A 546 -21.46 34.00 -12.61
N LYS A 547 -21.08 32.73 -12.66
CA LYS A 547 -21.60 31.74 -13.62
C LYS A 547 -22.71 30.92 -12.96
N THR A 548 -23.91 31.48 -12.92
CA THR A 548 -25.13 30.70 -12.65
C THR A 548 -25.49 29.88 -13.89
N GLY A 549 -26.03 28.66 -13.70
CA GLY A 549 -26.36 27.79 -14.84
C GLY A 549 -27.35 28.45 -15.81
N ARG A 550 -27.30 28.08 -17.10
CA ARG A 550 -28.38 28.43 -18.04
C ARG A 550 -29.68 27.83 -17.51
N GLU A 551 -30.69 28.67 -17.27
CA GLU A 551 -32.01 28.24 -16.81
C GLU A 551 -32.66 27.23 -17.79
N ASP A 552 -32.29 27.31 -19.07
CA ASP A 552 -32.78 26.52 -20.20
C ASP A 552 -32.44 25.01 -20.12
N LEU A 553 -31.58 24.58 -19.18
CA LEU A 553 -31.13 23.19 -19.03
C LEU A 553 -31.65 22.50 -17.76
N CYS A 554 -32.41 23.20 -16.90
CA CYS A 554 -33.09 22.56 -15.77
C CYS A 554 -34.32 21.78 -16.29
N PRO A 555 -34.43 20.46 -16.05
CA PRO A 555 -35.72 19.81 -16.14
C PRO A 555 -36.68 20.55 -15.21
N ALA A 556 -37.86 20.92 -15.72
CA ALA A 556 -38.88 21.63 -14.95
C ALA A 556 -39.06 20.97 -13.57
N PRO A 557 -39.24 21.76 -12.49
CA PRO A 557 -39.41 21.21 -11.16
C PRO A 557 -40.55 20.20 -11.18
N TYR A 558 -40.29 18.98 -10.72
CA TYR A 558 -41.30 17.96 -10.50
C TYR A 558 -42.33 18.55 -9.52
N GLN A 559 -43.51 18.91 -10.05
CA GLN A 559 -44.62 19.36 -9.23
C GLN A 559 -45.02 18.20 -8.32
N ARG A 560 -44.72 18.31 -7.01
CA ARG A 560 -45.38 17.46 -6.02
C ARG A 560 -46.86 17.82 -6.08
N GLU A 561 -47.68 16.93 -6.61
CA GLU A 561 -49.12 16.95 -6.34
C GLU A 561 -49.30 16.94 -4.82
N GLN A 562 -49.81 18.04 -4.28
CA GLN A 562 -50.25 18.13 -2.90
C GLN A 562 -51.54 17.33 -2.76
N GLY A 563 -51.41 16.01 -2.58
CA GLY A 563 -52.46 15.20 -1.99
C GLY A 563 -52.58 15.60 -0.52
N ALA A 564 -53.60 16.40 -0.20
CA ALA A 564 -53.94 16.78 1.15
C ALA A 564 -54.23 15.53 2.00
N CYS A 565 -53.29 15.16 2.88
CA CYS A 565 -53.60 14.27 4.00
C CYS A 565 -54.42 15.06 5.02
N VAL A 566 -55.74 14.97 4.89
CA VAL A 566 -56.68 15.39 5.93
C VAL A 566 -56.51 14.40 7.10
N GLY A 567 -55.95 14.88 8.21
CA GLY A 567 -55.94 14.12 9.46
C GLY A 567 -57.36 14.02 10.04
N PRO A 568 -57.77 12.88 10.61
CA PRO A 568 -59.06 12.79 11.27
C PRO A 568 -58.98 13.50 12.63
N GLY A 569 -59.88 14.47 12.82
CA GLY A 569 -60.13 15.13 14.09
C GLY A 569 -60.81 14.21 15.11
N GLU A 570 -60.62 14.57 16.39
CA GLU A 570 -61.21 13.92 17.55
C GLU A 570 -62.75 14.05 17.57
N ALA A 571 -63.45 12.96 17.89
CA ALA A 571 -64.77 13.00 18.51
C ALA A 571 -65.01 11.73 19.34
N GLN A 572 -65.34 11.94 20.62
CA GLN A 572 -65.69 10.94 21.63
C GLN A 572 -67.16 10.46 21.47
N GLY A 573 -67.43 9.21 21.87
CA GLY A 573 -68.77 8.71 22.22
C GLY A 573 -69.11 7.32 21.67
N GLY A 574 -69.04 6.27 22.50
CA GLY A 574 -69.58 4.92 22.19
C GLY A 574 -71.05 4.75 22.62
N PRO A 575 -71.60 3.52 22.74
CA PRO A 575 -71.19 2.22 22.21
C PRO A 575 -72.32 1.47 21.44
N ASP A 576 -72.01 0.25 20.97
CA ASP A 576 -72.87 -0.92 20.69
C ASP A 576 -72.83 -1.58 19.29
N LEU A 577 -72.64 -2.91 19.35
CA LEU A 577 -72.61 -3.97 18.32
C LEU A 577 -73.93 -4.11 17.50
N PRO A 578 -74.07 -5.04 16.50
CA PRO A 578 -73.13 -6.00 15.91
C PRO A 578 -73.09 -6.04 14.36
N SER A 579 -72.05 -6.70 13.83
CA SER A 579 -71.87 -7.10 12.44
C SER A 579 -72.80 -8.26 11.98
N ARG A 580 -73.50 -8.09 10.85
CA ARG A 580 -74.08 -9.19 10.03
C ARG A 580 -73.91 -8.95 8.52
N LYS A 581 -73.19 -9.89 7.91
CA LYS A 581 -73.29 -10.53 6.58
C LYS A 581 -74.11 -9.84 5.47
N CYS A 582 -73.49 -9.71 4.29
CA CYS A 582 -74.14 -9.98 3.00
C CYS A 582 -73.26 -10.94 2.16
N GLN A 583 -73.86 -12.08 1.80
CA GLN A 583 -73.44 -13.00 0.75
C GLN A 583 -73.68 -12.36 -0.62
N ALA A 584 -72.85 -12.72 -1.60
CA ALA A 584 -73.21 -12.67 -3.02
C ALA A 584 -72.63 -13.88 -3.74
N ASP A 585 -73.48 -14.44 -4.60
CA ASP A 585 -73.45 -15.77 -5.22
C ASP A 585 -72.47 -15.94 -6.38
N ALA A 586 -72.31 -17.23 -6.70
CA ALA A 586 -71.50 -17.83 -7.73
C ALA A 586 -71.96 -17.55 -9.17
N GLY A 587 -71.00 -17.63 -10.11
CA GLY A 587 -71.27 -18.05 -11.50
C GLY A 587 -70.33 -17.46 -12.55
N GLY A 588 -69.46 -18.30 -13.14
CA GLY A 588 -69.09 -18.15 -14.55
C GLY A 588 -67.62 -17.90 -14.93
N SER A 589 -66.82 -18.96 -14.87
CA SER A 589 -65.78 -19.38 -15.85
C SER A 589 -64.72 -18.38 -16.37
N GLY A 590 -63.47 -18.62 -15.98
CA GLY A 590 -62.26 -18.22 -16.70
C GLY A 590 -61.02 -18.82 -16.01
N ARG A 591 -60.53 -19.96 -16.50
CA ARG A 591 -59.53 -20.83 -15.87
C ARG A 591 -58.13 -20.17 -15.78
N SER A 592 -57.56 -20.15 -14.58
CA SER A 592 -56.11 -20.23 -14.36
C SER A 592 -55.84 -20.80 -12.97
N THR A 593 -55.63 -22.12 -12.88
CA THR A 593 -55.12 -22.80 -11.68
C THR A 593 -53.62 -22.99 -11.82
N GLU A 594 -52.88 -22.30 -10.94
CA GLU A 594 -51.56 -22.70 -10.47
C GLU A 594 -51.64 -24.10 -9.85
N VAL A 595 -50.67 -24.96 -10.19
CA VAL A 595 -50.41 -26.22 -9.49
C VAL A 595 -48.93 -26.24 -9.13
N CYS A 596 -48.70 -26.22 -7.81
CA CYS A 596 -47.44 -26.55 -7.16
C CYS A 596 -47.14 -28.06 -7.21
N LEU A 597 -45.85 -28.38 -7.02
CA LEU A 597 -45.16 -29.67 -6.72
C LEU A 597 -44.26 -30.17 -7.86
N PRO A 598 -43.21 -30.98 -7.59
CA PRO A 598 -42.30 -31.00 -6.45
C PRO A 598 -40.80 -31.23 -6.85
N VAL A 599 -39.85 -30.81 -6.00
CA VAL A 599 -38.43 -31.20 -6.15
C VAL A 599 -38.19 -32.55 -5.49
N ARG A 600 -37.81 -33.54 -6.32
CA ARG A 600 -37.35 -34.88 -5.94
C ARG A 600 -36.01 -34.82 -5.19
N ARG A 601 -35.94 -35.43 -4.01
CA ARG A 601 -34.70 -36.02 -3.48
C ARG A 601 -34.66 -37.51 -3.85
N ARG A 602 -33.52 -38.00 -4.35
CA ARG A 602 -33.21 -39.44 -4.37
C ARG A 602 -32.08 -39.75 -3.38
N PRO A 603 -32.07 -40.96 -2.79
CA PRO A 603 -31.29 -41.32 -1.62
C PRO A 603 -30.02 -42.11 -1.98
N LEU A 604 -29.09 -42.24 -1.02
CA LEU A 604 -28.09 -43.30 -1.01
C LEU A 604 -28.08 -44.02 0.36
N CYS A 605 -28.10 -45.35 0.22
CA CYS A 605 -28.19 -46.47 1.15
C CYS A 605 -27.66 -46.35 2.58
N SER A 606 -28.47 -46.89 3.50
CA SER A 606 -28.07 -47.50 4.77
C SER A 606 -27.60 -48.95 4.57
N ARG A 607 -26.62 -49.38 5.38
CA ARG A 607 -26.46 -50.78 5.79
C ARG A 607 -26.51 -50.83 7.31
N SER A 608 -27.40 -51.69 7.78
CA SER A 608 -27.75 -52.00 9.16
C SER A 608 -26.70 -52.86 9.86
N GLY A 609 -26.57 -52.65 11.17
CA GLY A 609 -25.95 -53.57 12.12
C GLY A 609 -26.11 -53.00 13.53
N GLY A 610 -27.27 -53.25 14.16
CA GLY A 610 -27.55 -52.77 15.52
C GLY A 610 -27.22 -53.81 16.58
N VAL A 611 -26.97 -53.36 17.82
CA VAL A 611 -27.25 -54.09 19.07
C VAL A 611 -27.46 -53.05 20.22
N SER A 612 -28.70 -53.04 20.73
CA SER A 612 -29.26 -52.70 22.07
C SER A 612 -28.66 -51.64 23.04
N CYS A 613 -29.55 -50.71 23.43
CA CYS A 613 -29.70 -49.95 24.70
C CYS A 613 -29.70 -50.84 25.98
N PRO A 614 -29.54 -50.32 27.24
CA PRO A 614 -30.29 -49.16 27.75
C PRO A 614 -29.65 -48.20 28.78
N LEU A 615 -30.41 -47.13 28.98
CA LEU A 615 -30.39 -46.07 30.00
C LEU A 615 -30.01 -46.54 31.43
N GLY A 616 -29.30 -45.67 32.16
CA GLY A 616 -29.23 -45.76 33.62
C GLY A 616 -28.24 -44.79 34.28
N THR A 617 -28.79 -43.79 34.99
CA THR A 617 -28.32 -43.22 36.26
C THR A 617 -26.99 -42.45 36.35
N ASN A 618 -27.09 -41.13 36.58
CA ASN A 618 -26.10 -40.33 37.32
C ASN A 618 -26.01 -40.79 38.79
N PRO A 619 -24.81 -40.76 39.39
CA PRO A 619 -24.64 -40.09 40.68
C PRO A 619 -23.32 -39.26 40.80
N PRO A 620 -23.15 -38.49 41.89
CA PRO A 620 -22.34 -37.25 41.93
C PRO A 620 -21.02 -37.36 42.72
N LEU A 621 -20.35 -36.20 42.87
CA LEU A 621 -19.31 -35.79 43.84
C LEU A 621 -17.84 -35.97 43.42
N PRO A 622 -16.85 -35.31 44.08
CA PRO A 622 -16.93 -34.29 45.15
C PRO A 622 -16.04 -33.03 44.98
N SER A 623 -16.41 -32.00 45.77
CA SER A 623 -15.64 -30.90 46.42
C SER A 623 -14.58 -30.14 45.62
#